data_AF-A0A543K4D8-F1
#
_entry.id   AF-A0A543K4D8-F1
#
_cell.length_a   1.000
_cell.length_b   1.000
_cell.length_c   1.000
_cell.angle_alpha   90.00
_cell.angle_beta   90.00
_cell.angle_gamma   90.00
#
_symmetry.space_group_name_H-M   'P 1'
#
loop_
_entity.id
_entity.type
_entity.pdbx_description
1 polymer ?
#
loop_
_entity_poly.entity_id
_entity_poly.type
_entity_poly.pdbx_seq_one_letter_code
_entity_poly.pdbx_strand_id
1 'polypeptide(L)'
;MTEERVSPLRQRMIEDMRIRGMGDKAQKSHIRAIKDFAAFLRRSPDTATPEELRAYQLHMTELGIAPPTFNARIMALRFLFGTTCKREDMHQHMQFRRQPRRLPNVLSVQDVSAVLAAAPGPGLKYRAALSISYGAGLRAAEVCNLKIRDIDSDRMLIHVEQGKGGKDRKVMLSPGLLELLRAYWCEARPTGWLFPGKPRINPISPRQLSRTFLTAKHLAGVTGASTLHTLRHSFATHLLEANTDVRVIQVLLGHASLTTTQKYAHVATRLIRDTVSPFEALAQLGDQLAPPTPTPD
;
A
#
# COMPACT_ATOMS: atom_id res chain seq x y z
N MET A 1 -13.79 13.28 -31.07
CA MET A 1 -14.01 13.07 -29.63
C MET A 1 -15.50 12.89 -29.43
N THR A 2 -15.96 11.65 -29.35
CA THR A 2 -17.37 11.37 -29.09
C THR A 2 -17.63 11.77 -27.64
N GLU A 3 -18.35 12.87 -27.41
CA GLU A 3 -18.93 13.14 -26.10
C GLU A 3 -19.84 11.96 -25.76
N GLU A 4 -19.33 11.02 -24.93
CA GLU A 4 -20.18 10.02 -24.29
C GLU A 4 -21.26 10.82 -23.56
N ARG A 5 -22.49 10.83 -24.09
CA ARG A 5 -23.66 11.37 -23.40
C ARG A 5 -23.73 10.68 -22.04
N VAL A 6 -23.27 11.38 -21.00
CA VAL A 6 -23.28 10.89 -19.62
C VAL A 6 -24.74 10.79 -19.22
N SER A 7 -25.19 9.62 -18.76
CA SER A 7 -26.58 9.46 -18.31
C SER A 7 -26.85 10.38 -17.12
N PRO A 8 -28.09 10.89 -16.95
CA PRO A 8 -28.45 11.73 -15.80
C PRO A 8 -28.08 11.10 -14.46
N LEU A 9 -28.28 9.78 -14.34
CA LEU A 9 -27.90 9.02 -13.14
C LEU A 9 -26.39 9.03 -12.89
N ARG A 10 -25.57 8.83 -13.93
CA ARG A 10 -24.11 8.86 -13.82
C ARG A 10 -23.62 10.25 -13.43
N GLN A 11 -24.22 11.31 -14.01
CA GLN A 11 -23.89 12.69 -13.68
C GLN A 11 -24.19 12.99 -12.20
N ARG A 12 -25.40 12.65 -11.74
CA ARG A 12 -25.80 12.81 -10.33
C ARG A 12 -24.87 12.07 -9.36
N MET A 13 -24.51 10.83 -9.67
CA MET A 13 -23.57 10.06 -8.85
C MET A 13 -22.18 10.70 -8.79
N ILE A 14 -21.70 11.28 -9.90
CA ILE A 14 -20.42 12.02 -9.92
C ILE A 14 -20.50 13.25 -9.03
N GLU A 15 -21.59 14.00 -9.09
CA GLU A 15 -21.84 15.16 -8.22
C GLU A 15 -21.88 14.77 -6.74
N ASP A 16 -22.63 13.72 -6.38
CA ASP A 16 -22.69 13.19 -5.01
C ASP A 16 -21.31 12.79 -4.48
N MET A 17 -20.49 12.15 -5.32
CA MET A 17 -19.12 11.77 -4.95
C MET A 17 -18.21 13.00 -4.76
N ARG A 18 -18.37 14.04 -5.59
CA ARG A 18 -17.64 15.31 -5.48
C ARG A 18 -18.01 16.05 -4.21
N ILE A 19 -19.31 16.16 -3.90
CA ILE A 19 -19.82 16.80 -2.67
C ILE A 19 -19.20 16.13 -1.43
N ARG A 20 -19.02 14.80 -1.47
CA ARG A 20 -18.39 14.02 -0.38
C ARG A 20 -16.87 14.05 -0.38
N GLY A 21 -16.22 14.82 -1.26
CA GLY A 21 -14.77 14.94 -1.33
C GLY A 21 -14.06 13.66 -1.79
N MET A 22 -14.74 12.78 -2.53
CA MET A 22 -14.15 11.53 -2.99
C MET A 22 -13.11 11.81 -4.09
N GLY A 23 -11.89 11.29 -3.94
CA GLY A 23 -10.83 11.48 -4.95
C GLY A 23 -11.09 10.76 -6.28
N ASP A 24 -10.52 11.27 -7.37
CA ASP A 24 -10.76 10.82 -8.76
C ASP A 24 -10.63 9.31 -8.97
N LYS A 25 -9.65 8.67 -8.33
CA LYS A 25 -9.44 7.22 -8.46
C LYS A 25 -10.61 6.44 -7.86
N ALA A 26 -11.13 6.89 -6.71
CA ALA A 26 -12.28 6.27 -6.08
C ALA A 26 -13.54 6.51 -6.90
N GLN A 27 -13.74 7.73 -7.44
CA GLN A 27 -14.85 8.03 -8.36
C GLN A 27 -14.83 7.09 -9.59
N LYS A 28 -13.69 6.99 -10.28
CA LYS A 28 -13.53 6.09 -11.44
C LYS A 28 -13.82 4.63 -11.09
N SER A 29 -13.40 4.18 -9.90
CA SER A 29 -13.68 2.82 -9.42
C SER A 29 -15.17 2.58 -9.19
N HIS A 30 -15.88 3.54 -8.60
CA HIS A 30 -17.33 3.44 -8.38
C HIS A 30 -18.08 3.43 -9.71
N ILE A 31 -17.77 4.35 -10.62
CA ILE A 31 -18.40 4.38 -11.95
C ILE A 31 -18.16 3.07 -12.71
N ARG A 32 -16.96 2.50 -12.65
CA ARG A 32 -16.69 1.21 -13.30
C ARG A 32 -17.54 0.09 -12.70
N ALA A 33 -17.65 0.02 -11.38
CA ALA A 33 -18.50 -0.98 -10.72
C ALA A 33 -19.98 -0.84 -11.12
N ILE A 34 -20.49 0.39 -11.22
CA ILE A 34 -21.86 0.63 -11.68
C ILE A 34 -22.04 0.32 -13.16
N LYS A 35 -21.04 0.58 -14.02
CA LYS A 35 -21.06 0.13 -15.41
C LYS A 35 -21.13 -1.40 -15.51
N ASP A 36 -20.34 -2.13 -14.71
CA ASP A 36 -20.37 -3.59 -14.67
C ASP A 36 -21.75 -4.12 -14.22
N PHE A 37 -22.40 -3.45 -13.28
CA PHE A 37 -23.74 -3.81 -12.81
C PHE A 37 -24.84 -3.48 -13.84
N ALA A 38 -24.78 -2.30 -14.47
CA ALA A 38 -25.70 -1.92 -15.53
C ALA A 38 -25.59 -2.87 -16.74
N ALA A 39 -24.37 -3.34 -17.06
CA ALA A 39 -24.16 -4.34 -18.11
C ALA A 39 -24.81 -5.69 -17.77
N PHE A 40 -24.81 -6.10 -16.50
CA PHE A 40 -25.53 -7.29 -16.04
C PHE A 40 -27.05 -7.12 -16.17
N LEU A 41 -27.59 -5.98 -15.72
CA LEU A 41 -29.03 -5.70 -15.79
C LEU A 41 -29.55 -5.39 -17.20
N ARG A 42 -28.67 -4.93 -18.10
CA ARG A 42 -29.02 -4.41 -19.44
C ARG A 42 -30.01 -3.25 -19.43
N ARG A 43 -30.17 -2.59 -18.27
CA ARG A 43 -31.05 -1.43 -18.05
C ARG A 43 -30.46 -0.52 -16.98
N SER A 44 -31.15 0.60 -16.73
CA SER A 44 -30.68 1.58 -15.75
C SER A 44 -30.60 0.96 -14.34
N PRO A 45 -29.46 1.09 -13.64
CA PRO A 45 -29.20 0.37 -12.39
C PRO A 45 -30.02 0.85 -11.20
N ASP A 46 -30.62 2.03 -11.25
CA ASP A 46 -31.54 2.56 -10.24
C ASP A 46 -32.87 1.78 -10.16
N THR A 47 -33.25 1.09 -11.25
CA THR A 47 -34.47 0.28 -11.35
C THR A 47 -34.36 -1.13 -10.76
N ALA A 48 -33.22 -1.46 -10.14
CA ALA A 48 -32.96 -2.81 -9.65
C ALA A 48 -33.87 -3.20 -8.47
N THR A 49 -34.24 -4.48 -8.42
CA THR A 49 -34.94 -5.10 -7.29
C THR A 49 -33.97 -5.80 -6.31
N PRO A 50 -34.41 -6.11 -5.08
CA PRO A 50 -33.66 -6.95 -4.15
C PRO A 50 -33.18 -8.28 -4.75
N GLU A 51 -34.04 -8.95 -5.52
CA GLU A 51 -33.75 -10.23 -6.17
C GLU A 51 -32.66 -10.07 -7.23
N GLU A 52 -32.64 -8.96 -7.96
CA GLU A 52 -31.60 -8.67 -8.94
C GLU A 52 -30.25 -8.34 -8.29
N LEU A 53 -30.26 -7.67 -7.13
CA LEU A 53 -29.06 -7.48 -6.32
C LEU A 53 -28.49 -8.81 -5.82
N ARG A 54 -29.36 -9.73 -5.41
CA ARG A 54 -28.98 -11.10 -5.06
C ARG A 54 -28.42 -11.85 -6.28
N ALA A 55 -29.10 -11.76 -7.43
CA ALA A 55 -28.66 -12.39 -8.67
C ALA A 55 -27.30 -11.87 -9.14
N TYR A 56 -27.04 -10.57 -9.04
CA TYR A 56 -25.74 -10.00 -9.39
C TYR A 56 -24.61 -10.48 -8.48
N GLN A 57 -24.87 -10.60 -7.18
CA GLN A 57 -23.91 -11.16 -6.23
C GLN A 57 -23.61 -12.63 -6.54
N LEU A 58 -24.63 -13.41 -6.91
CA LEU A 58 -24.45 -14.79 -7.34
C LEU A 58 -23.65 -14.86 -8.65
N HIS A 59 -23.98 -14.04 -9.63
CA HIS A 59 -23.23 -13.95 -10.89
C HIS A 59 -21.75 -13.61 -10.68
N MET A 60 -21.43 -12.65 -9.80
CA MET A 60 -20.05 -12.36 -9.43
C MET A 60 -19.36 -13.54 -8.73
N THR A 61 -20.12 -14.37 -8.02
CA THR A 61 -19.61 -15.58 -7.35
C THR A 61 -19.26 -16.65 -8.37
N GLU A 62 -20.15 -16.93 -9.31
CA GLU A 62 -20.00 -17.92 -10.38
C GLU A 62 -18.82 -17.56 -11.31
N LEU A 63 -18.63 -16.27 -11.58
CA LEU A 63 -17.47 -15.77 -12.32
C LEU A 63 -16.13 -15.84 -11.54
N GLY A 64 -16.15 -16.30 -10.28
CA GLY A 64 -14.94 -16.39 -9.46
C GLY A 64 -14.32 -15.02 -9.13
N ILE A 65 -15.13 -13.95 -9.06
CA ILE A 65 -14.61 -12.61 -8.74
C ILE A 65 -13.99 -12.61 -7.34
N ALA A 66 -12.73 -12.18 -7.27
CA ALA A 66 -11.98 -12.13 -6.02
C ALA A 66 -12.67 -11.23 -4.97
N PRO A 67 -12.62 -11.59 -3.66
CA PRO A 67 -13.29 -10.83 -2.59
C PRO A 67 -13.01 -9.31 -2.55
N PRO A 68 -11.79 -8.81 -2.84
CA PRO A 68 -11.55 -7.36 -2.87
C PRO A 68 -12.35 -6.64 -3.96
N THR A 69 -12.40 -7.22 -5.16
CA THR A 69 -13.16 -6.67 -6.29
C THR A 69 -14.66 -6.77 -6.02
N PHE A 70 -15.11 -7.89 -5.46
CA PHE A 70 -16.49 -8.09 -5.04
C PHE A 70 -16.92 -7.00 -4.05
N ASN A 71 -16.19 -6.82 -2.96
CA ASN A 71 -16.50 -5.85 -1.93
C ASN A 71 -16.43 -4.40 -2.44
N ALA A 72 -15.51 -4.09 -3.34
CA ALA A 72 -15.44 -2.78 -3.99
C ALA A 72 -16.68 -2.49 -4.85
N ARG A 73 -17.20 -3.50 -5.57
CA ARG A 73 -18.45 -3.38 -6.32
C ARG A 73 -19.65 -3.20 -5.38
N ILE A 74 -19.72 -3.97 -4.29
CA ILE A 74 -20.76 -3.79 -3.26
C ILE A 74 -20.74 -2.39 -2.66
N MET A 75 -19.56 -1.82 -2.39
CA MET A 75 -19.47 -0.44 -1.88
C MET A 75 -20.00 0.58 -2.88
N ALA A 76 -19.70 0.41 -4.16
CA ALA A 76 -20.23 1.28 -5.19
C ALA A 76 -21.76 1.16 -5.30
N LEU A 77 -22.32 -0.04 -5.18
CA LEU A 77 -23.76 -0.27 -5.18
C LEU A 77 -24.43 0.38 -3.96
N ARG A 78 -23.89 0.18 -2.76
CA ARG A 78 -24.40 0.84 -1.55
C ARG A 78 -24.35 2.36 -1.67
N PHE A 79 -23.30 2.91 -2.27
CA PHE A 79 -23.22 4.34 -2.57
C PHE A 79 -24.32 4.78 -3.53
N LEU A 80 -24.48 4.10 -4.68
CA LEU A 80 -25.50 4.40 -5.67
C LEU A 80 -26.89 4.40 -5.03
N PHE A 81 -27.28 3.30 -4.38
CA PHE A 81 -28.63 3.14 -3.85
C PHE A 81 -28.88 4.05 -2.65
N GLY A 82 -27.98 4.06 -1.65
CA GLY A 82 -28.18 4.87 -0.44
C GLY A 82 -28.02 6.37 -0.66
N THR A 83 -26.98 6.78 -1.39
CA THR A 83 -26.66 8.21 -1.54
C THR A 83 -27.37 8.83 -2.72
N THR A 84 -27.28 8.22 -3.91
CA THR A 84 -27.78 8.80 -5.16
C THR A 84 -29.26 8.54 -5.39
N CYS A 85 -29.73 7.30 -5.16
CA CYS A 85 -31.13 6.91 -5.35
C CYS A 85 -32.00 7.07 -4.10
N LYS A 86 -31.42 7.35 -2.92
CA LYS A 86 -32.12 7.46 -1.62
C LYS A 86 -32.91 6.21 -1.21
N ARG A 87 -32.42 5.03 -1.60
CA ARG A 87 -32.94 3.69 -1.28
C ARG A 87 -31.99 2.96 -0.33
N GLU A 88 -31.93 3.40 0.93
CA GLU A 88 -31.04 2.84 1.95
C GLU A 88 -31.44 1.39 2.31
N ASP A 89 -32.72 1.05 2.16
CA ASP A 89 -33.28 -0.29 2.33
C ASP A 89 -32.56 -1.35 1.48
N MET A 90 -32.06 -0.98 0.29
CA MET A 90 -31.31 -1.89 -0.58
C MET A 90 -30.05 -2.47 0.07
N HIS A 91 -29.50 -1.80 1.09
CA HIS A 91 -28.26 -2.20 1.74
C HIS A 91 -28.36 -3.55 2.43
N GLN A 92 -29.55 -3.93 2.91
CA GLN A 92 -29.78 -5.21 3.60
C GLN A 92 -29.64 -6.42 2.65
N HIS A 93 -29.78 -6.19 1.34
CA HIS A 93 -29.67 -7.23 0.31
C HIS A 93 -28.25 -7.38 -0.22
N MET A 94 -27.29 -6.60 0.27
CA MET A 94 -25.90 -6.61 -0.20
C MET A 94 -24.96 -7.11 0.88
N GLN A 95 -24.24 -8.19 0.58
CA GLN A 95 -23.36 -8.86 1.52
C GLN A 95 -21.89 -8.58 1.20
N PHE A 96 -21.06 -8.46 2.23
CA PHE A 96 -19.61 -8.40 2.06
C PHE A 96 -19.00 -9.78 2.18
N ARG A 97 -18.01 -10.07 1.34
CA ARG A 97 -17.19 -11.28 1.47
C ARG A 97 -16.09 -11.04 2.50
N ARG A 98 -15.97 -11.97 3.45
CA ARG A 98 -14.83 -11.98 4.36
C ARG A 98 -13.56 -12.27 3.56
N GLN A 99 -12.53 -11.45 3.79
CA GLN A 99 -11.21 -11.69 3.23
C GLN A 99 -10.30 -12.25 4.33
N PRO A 100 -9.76 -13.46 4.18
CA PRO A 100 -8.69 -13.94 5.05
C PRO A 100 -7.52 -12.95 4.99
N ARG A 101 -7.11 -12.43 6.14
CA ARG A 101 -5.92 -11.56 6.21
C ARG A 101 -4.70 -12.46 6.04
N ARG A 102 -4.06 -12.39 4.87
CA ARG A 102 -2.76 -13.02 4.65
C ARG A 102 -1.68 -12.17 5.32
N LEU A 103 -0.70 -12.81 5.94
CA LEU A 103 0.48 -12.12 6.45
C LEU A 103 1.15 -11.38 5.28
N PRO A 104 1.51 -10.09 5.44
CA PRO A 104 2.28 -9.36 4.46
C PRO A 104 3.54 -10.14 4.07
N ASN A 105 3.77 -10.32 2.77
CA ASN A 105 5.05 -10.85 2.31
C ASN A 105 6.13 -9.77 2.56
N VAL A 106 7.23 -10.15 3.18
CA VAL A 106 8.37 -9.27 3.51
C VAL A 106 9.58 -9.82 2.77
N LEU A 107 10.23 -8.98 1.97
CA LEU A 107 11.53 -9.29 1.36
C LEU A 107 12.64 -9.17 2.40
N SER A 108 13.58 -10.13 2.38
CA SER A 108 14.82 -10.05 3.16
C SER A 108 15.68 -8.86 2.74
N VAL A 109 16.62 -8.45 3.59
CA VAL A 109 17.58 -7.37 3.24
C VAL A 109 18.42 -7.75 2.01
N GLN A 110 18.78 -9.02 1.88
CA GLN A 110 19.52 -9.58 0.74
C GLN A 110 18.70 -9.47 -0.54
N ASP A 111 17.43 -9.89 -0.52
CA ASP A 111 16.53 -9.78 -1.68
C ASP A 111 16.34 -8.32 -2.07
N VAL A 112 16.10 -7.43 -1.10
CA VAL A 112 15.96 -5.99 -1.38
C VAL A 112 17.23 -5.47 -2.06
N SER A 113 18.41 -5.78 -1.53
CA SER A 113 19.69 -5.37 -2.12
C SER A 113 19.82 -5.85 -3.56
N ALA A 114 19.53 -7.13 -3.82
CA ALA A 114 19.60 -7.73 -5.15
C ALA A 114 18.62 -7.05 -6.13
N VAL A 115 17.37 -6.81 -5.71
CA VAL A 115 16.37 -6.11 -6.53
C VAL A 115 16.79 -4.67 -6.85
N LEU A 116 17.33 -3.94 -5.87
CA LEU A 116 17.79 -2.56 -6.10
C LEU A 116 18.99 -2.50 -7.05
N ALA A 117 19.92 -3.45 -6.95
CA ALA A 117 21.06 -3.57 -7.84
C ALA A 117 20.65 -3.93 -9.28
N ALA A 118 19.64 -4.78 -9.45
CA ALA A 118 19.12 -5.23 -10.74
C ALA A 118 18.12 -4.26 -11.40
N ALA A 119 17.92 -3.05 -10.84
CA ALA A 119 16.94 -2.10 -11.35
C ALA A 119 17.23 -1.67 -12.79
N PRO A 120 16.36 -1.96 -13.78
CA PRO A 120 16.64 -1.68 -15.17
C PRO A 120 16.31 -0.23 -15.53
N GLY A 121 17.06 0.33 -16.48
CA GLY A 121 16.79 1.63 -17.10
C GLY A 121 18.05 2.48 -17.24
N PRO A 122 17.91 3.74 -17.70
CA PRO A 122 19.06 4.62 -17.88
C PRO A 122 19.62 4.98 -16.51
N GLY A 123 20.85 4.56 -16.26
CA GLY A 123 21.59 5.00 -15.10
C GLY A 123 21.01 4.58 -13.76
N LEU A 124 21.27 5.42 -12.77
CA LEU A 124 20.85 5.21 -11.38
C LEU A 124 19.39 5.58 -11.10
N LYS A 125 18.62 6.09 -12.08
CA LYS A 125 17.30 6.68 -11.86
C LYS A 125 16.33 5.76 -11.11
N TYR A 126 16.14 4.54 -11.62
CA TYR A 126 15.18 3.62 -11.02
C TYR A 126 15.71 2.98 -9.75
N ARG A 127 17.02 2.72 -9.68
CA ARG A 127 17.69 2.28 -8.45
C ARG A 127 17.46 3.28 -7.33
N ALA A 128 17.65 4.58 -7.59
CA ALA A 128 17.38 5.66 -6.65
C ALA A 128 15.89 5.71 -6.23
N ALA A 129 14.95 5.67 -7.18
CA ALA A 129 13.51 5.73 -6.87
C ALA A 129 13.03 4.52 -6.04
N LEU A 130 13.49 3.31 -6.36
CA LEU A 130 13.18 2.12 -5.59
C LEU A 130 13.87 2.16 -4.21
N SER A 131 15.09 2.69 -4.13
CA SER A 131 15.82 2.85 -2.87
C SER A 131 15.12 3.81 -1.92
N ILE A 132 14.50 4.89 -2.40
CA ILE A 132 13.65 5.76 -1.54
C ILE A 132 12.42 5.00 -1.02
N SER A 133 11.79 4.17 -1.87
CA SER A 133 10.63 3.38 -1.48
C SER A 133 10.94 2.44 -0.31
N TYR A 134 12.15 1.88 -0.28
CA TYR A 134 12.67 1.09 0.84
C TYR A 134 13.22 1.98 1.95
N GLY A 135 14.31 2.71 1.74
CA GLY A 135 15.07 3.41 2.77
C GLY A 135 14.35 4.54 3.52
N ALA A 136 13.28 5.10 2.95
CA ALA A 136 12.43 6.10 3.61
C ALA A 136 10.96 5.67 3.69
N GLY A 137 10.65 4.45 3.22
CA GLY A 137 9.31 3.87 3.30
C GLY A 137 8.23 4.63 2.53
N LEU A 138 8.54 5.40 1.48
CA LEU A 138 7.53 6.17 0.74
C LEU A 138 6.58 5.29 -0.08
N ARG A 139 5.37 5.78 -0.34
CA ARG A 139 4.45 5.17 -1.32
C ARG A 139 4.93 5.48 -2.73
N ALA A 140 4.57 4.63 -3.70
CA ALA A 140 4.93 4.84 -5.11
C ALA A 140 4.55 6.23 -5.63
N ALA A 141 3.34 6.72 -5.30
CA ALA A 141 2.90 8.06 -5.69
C ALA A 141 3.72 9.18 -5.02
N GLU A 142 4.11 9.00 -3.77
CA GLU A 142 4.95 9.98 -3.05
C GLU A 142 6.33 10.05 -3.68
N VAL A 143 6.97 8.90 -3.97
CA VAL A 143 8.28 8.84 -4.67
C VAL A 143 8.21 9.52 -6.04
N CYS A 144 7.17 9.19 -6.82
CA CYS A 144 6.98 9.76 -8.15
C CYS A 144 6.84 11.29 -8.11
N ASN A 145 6.18 11.83 -7.09
CA ASN A 145 5.90 13.25 -6.96
C ASN A 145 6.99 14.02 -6.18
N LEU A 146 8.12 13.40 -5.83
CA LEU A 146 9.23 14.13 -5.21
C LEU A 146 9.83 15.12 -6.19
N LYS A 147 10.04 16.34 -5.69
CA LYS A 147 10.85 17.38 -6.31
C LYS A 147 12.24 17.37 -5.71
N ILE A 148 13.12 18.06 -6.40
CA ILE A 148 14.53 18.18 -6.03
C ILE A 148 14.65 18.91 -4.68
N ARG A 149 13.88 20.00 -4.54
CA ARG A 149 13.82 20.83 -3.33
C ARG A 149 13.33 20.08 -2.09
N ASP A 150 12.73 18.91 -2.27
CA ASP A 150 12.17 18.13 -1.17
C ASP A 150 13.25 17.33 -0.43
N ILE A 151 14.46 17.25 -0.99
CA ILE A 151 15.63 16.61 -0.36
C ILE A 151 16.40 17.66 0.44
N ASP A 152 16.29 17.59 1.76
CA ASP A 152 17.03 18.44 2.69
C ASP A 152 18.26 17.66 3.20
N SER A 153 19.40 17.89 2.57
CA SER A 153 20.66 17.23 2.94
C SER A 153 21.26 17.74 4.24
N ASP A 154 20.91 18.95 4.67
CA ASP A 154 21.49 19.55 5.88
C ASP A 154 20.82 18.99 7.12
N ARG A 155 19.49 18.79 7.05
CA ARG A 155 18.71 18.19 8.13
C ARG A 155 18.53 16.68 8.00
N MET A 156 19.00 16.08 6.90
CA MET A 156 18.83 14.67 6.57
C MET A 156 17.36 14.23 6.58
N LEU A 157 16.52 15.00 5.87
CA LEU A 157 15.08 14.77 5.75
C LEU A 157 14.62 14.81 4.29
N ILE A 158 13.54 14.06 4.02
CA ILE A 158 12.76 14.17 2.78
C ILE A 158 11.41 14.78 3.13
N HIS A 159 11.05 15.87 2.45
CA HIS A 159 9.73 16.48 2.54
C HIS A 159 8.75 15.77 1.60
N VAL A 160 7.63 15.27 2.13
CA VAL A 160 6.59 14.61 1.33
C VAL A 160 5.36 15.50 1.32
N GLU A 161 5.17 16.23 0.22
CA GLU A 161 3.99 17.06 -0.04
C GLU A 161 2.77 16.17 -0.35
N GLN A 162 1.59 16.54 0.16
CA GLN A 162 0.30 15.90 -0.15
C GLN A 162 0.29 14.36 0.01
N GLY A 163 0.77 13.87 1.15
CA GLY A 163 0.62 12.45 1.53
C GLY A 163 -0.84 12.01 1.63
N LYS A 164 -1.09 10.75 2.02
CA LYS A 164 -2.46 10.21 2.18
C LYS A 164 -3.33 11.15 3.05
N GLY A 165 -4.39 11.70 2.44
CA GLY A 165 -5.31 12.66 3.10
C GLY A 165 -4.90 14.13 2.95
N GLY A 166 -3.96 14.45 2.04
CA GLY A 166 -3.54 15.83 1.78
C GLY A 166 -2.63 16.43 2.87
N LYS A 167 -2.01 15.58 3.70
CA LYS A 167 -1.14 16.02 4.80
C LYS A 167 0.32 15.85 4.43
N ASP A 168 1.07 16.91 4.64
CA ASP A 168 2.52 16.90 4.48
C ASP A 168 3.18 16.15 5.64
N ARG A 169 4.32 15.52 5.36
CA ARG A 169 5.15 14.93 6.40
C ARG A 169 6.62 15.00 6.04
N LYS A 170 7.47 14.89 7.06
CA LYS A 170 8.91 14.70 6.88
C LYS A 170 9.26 13.25 7.21
N VAL A 171 10.16 12.66 6.43
CA VAL A 171 10.70 11.33 6.68
C VAL A 171 12.21 11.38 6.66
N MET A 172 12.88 10.40 7.27
CA MET A 172 14.33 10.39 7.34
C MET A 172 14.97 10.21 5.96
N LEU A 173 16.17 10.78 5.81
CA LEU A 173 17.09 10.50 4.72
C LEU A 173 18.33 9.83 5.30
N SER A 174 18.58 8.56 4.99
CA SER A 174 19.82 7.89 5.45
C SER A 174 21.03 8.40 4.66
N PRO A 175 22.25 8.45 5.26
CA PRO A 175 23.48 8.86 4.56
C PRO A 175 23.74 8.12 3.25
N GLY A 176 23.66 6.79 3.25
CA GLY A 176 23.86 5.99 2.03
C GLY A 176 22.81 6.24 0.94
N LEU A 177 21.58 6.61 1.33
CA LEU A 177 20.56 7.03 0.36
C LEU A 177 20.89 8.40 -0.23
N LEU A 178 21.38 9.35 0.58
CA LEU A 178 21.83 10.65 0.09
C LEU A 178 22.99 10.50 -0.91
N GLU A 179 23.97 9.63 -0.63
CA GLU A 179 25.07 9.33 -1.55
C GLU A 179 24.57 8.82 -2.90
N LEU A 180 23.65 7.85 -2.89
CA LEU A 180 23.02 7.34 -4.11
C LEU A 180 22.26 8.45 -4.87
N LEU A 181 21.54 9.31 -4.16
CA LEU A 181 20.82 10.43 -4.78
C LEU A 181 21.76 11.46 -5.38
N ARG A 182 22.91 11.73 -4.74
CA ARG A 182 23.97 12.60 -5.29
C ARG A 182 24.60 11.99 -6.54
N ALA A 183 24.91 10.69 -6.53
CA ALA A 183 25.42 10.00 -7.71
C ALA A 183 24.43 10.06 -8.88
N TYR A 184 23.15 9.79 -8.61
CA TYR A 184 22.07 9.94 -9.59
C TYR A 184 21.95 11.39 -10.10
N TRP A 185 22.03 12.38 -9.20
CA TRP A 185 21.99 13.80 -9.56
C TRP A 185 23.13 14.18 -10.51
N CYS A 186 24.34 13.68 -10.24
CA CYS A 186 25.52 13.89 -11.08
C CYS A 186 25.35 13.33 -12.48
N GLU A 187 24.75 12.16 -12.59
CA GLU A 187 24.54 11.48 -13.87
C GLU A 187 23.41 12.12 -14.70
N ALA A 188 22.24 12.34 -14.09
CA ALA A 188 21.02 12.66 -14.83
C ALA A 188 20.68 14.16 -14.88
N ARG A 189 21.23 14.97 -13.96
CA ARG A 189 20.95 16.41 -13.81
C ARG A 189 19.45 16.75 -13.95
N PRO A 190 18.56 16.12 -13.16
CA PRO A 190 17.14 16.39 -13.27
C PRO A 190 16.81 17.85 -12.91
N THR A 191 15.70 18.37 -13.42
CA THR A 191 15.21 19.73 -13.14
C THR A 191 13.73 19.68 -12.75
N GLY A 192 13.35 20.41 -11.69
CA GLY A 192 12.01 20.36 -11.10
C GLY A 192 11.71 19.06 -10.35
N TRP A 193 11.36 17.99 -11.09
CA TRP A 193 11.06 16.67 -10.53
C TRP A 193 12.34 15.91 -10.22
N LEU A 194 12.39 15.21 -9.08
CA LEU A 194 13.52 14.33 -8.76
C LEU A 194 13.60 13.17 -9.75
N PHE A 195 12.45 12.61 -10.15
CA PHE A 195 12.38 11.54 -11.16
C PHE A 195 11.49 11.94 -12.35
N PRO A 196 12.03 12.65 -13.34
CA PRO A 196 11.24 13.15 -14.47
C PRO A 196 10.78 12.00 -15.39
N GLY A 197 9.56 12.07 -15.89
CA GLY A 197 8.95 11.17 -16.86
C GLY A 197 9.34 11.49 -18.30
N LYS A 198 8.55 10.99 -19.26
CA LYS A 198 8.60 11.38 -20.67
C LYS A 198 7.22 11.92 -21.06
N PRO A 199 7.07 13.21 -21.44
CA PRO A 199 8.09 14.28 -21.44
C PRO A 199 8.55 14.67 -20.02
N ARG A 200 9.72 15.33 -19.90
CA ARG A 200 10.38 15.64 -18.62
C ARG A 200 9.59 16.57 -17.68
N ILE A 201 8.62 17.31 -18.22
CA ILE A 201 7.71 18.18 -17.46
C ILE A 201 6.82 17.43 -16.47
N ASN A 202 6.60 16.13 -16.72
CA ASN A 202 5.78 15.28 -15.86
C ASN A 202 6.68 14.41 -14.98
N PRO A 203 6.22 14.00 -13.78
CA PRO A 203 6.91 12.98 -13.00
C PRO A 203 6.83 11.60 -13.68
N ILE A 204 7.70 10.68 -13.29
CA ILE A 204 7.53 9.26 -13.60
C ILE A 204 6.19 8.76 -13.03
N SER A 205 5.45 7.95 -13.78
CA SER A 205 4.19 7.40 -13.28
C SER A 205 4.41 6.29 -12.24
N PRO A 206 3.53 6.15 -11.22
CA PRO A 206 3.58 5.04 -10.27
C PRO A 206 3.45 3.67 -10.94
N ARG A 207 2.73 3.61 -12.07
CA ARG A 207 2.60 2.40 -12.89
C ARG A 207 3.94 1.99 -13.48
N GLN A 208 4.71 2.96 -13.98
CA GLN A 208 6.03 2.71 -14.54
C GLN A 208 7.01 2.27 -13.45
N LEU A 209 7.03 2.94 -12.30
CA LEU A 209 7.87 2.53 -11.17
C LEU A 209 7.52 1.11 -10.69
N SER A 210 6.23 0.77 -10.63
CA SER A 210 5.78 -0.58 -10.27
C SER A 210 6.20 -1.64 -11.29
N ARG A 211 6.14 -1.32 -12.59
CA ARG A 211 6.64 -2.21 -13.65
C ARG A 211 8.14 -2.42 -13.52
N THR A 212 8.90 -1.34 -13.30
CA THR A 212 10.36 -1.43 -13.14
C THR A 212 10.74 -2.30 -11.95
N PHE A 213 10.03 -2.19 -10.82
CA PHE A 213 10.25 -3.08 -9.68
C PHE A 213 10.05 -4.56 -10.06
N LEU A 214 8.97 -4.89 -10.79
CA LEU A 214 8.70 -6.27 -11.19
C LEU A 214 9.78 -6.80 -12.13
N THR A 215 10.29 -5.98 -13.06
CA THR A 215 11.40 -6.36 -13.93
C THR A 215 12.69 -6.54 -13.12
N ALA A 216 13.02 -5.62 -12.23
CA ALA A 216 14.20 -5.72 -11.36
C ALA A 216 14.17 -6.99 -10.50
N LYS A 217 13.00 -7.29 -9.94
CA LYS A 217 12.76 -8.52 -9.16
C LYS A 217 13.00 -9.78 -9.98
N HIS A 218 12.49 -9.82 -11.22
CA HIS A 218 12.72 -10.92 -12.13
C HIS A 218 14.22 -11.09 -12.46
N LEU A 219 14.90 -9.99 -12.76
CA LEU A 219 16.34 -9.99 -13.05
C LEU A 219 17.19 -10.42 -11.84
N ALA A 220 16.75 -10.10 -10.62
CA ALA A 220 17.39 -10.51 -9.38
C ALA A 220 17.10 -11.96 -8.96
N GLY A 221 16.25 -12.70 -9.70
CA GLY A 221 15.88 -14.08 -9.35
C GLY A 221 15.00 -14.21 -8.09
N VAL A 222 14.43 -13.10 -7.60
CA VAL A 222 13.61 -13.10 -6.37
C VAL A 222 12.21 -13.61 -6.68
N THR A 223 11.82 -14.71 -6.03
CA THR A 223 10.55 -15.40 -6.25
C THR A 223 9.40 -14.84 -5.39
N GLY A 224 8.19 -15.42 -5.51
CA GLY A 224 7.01 -15.05 -4.71
C GLY A 224 6.19 -13.87 -5.25
N ALA A 225 5.19 -13.41 -4.50
CA ALA A 225 4.20 -12.42 -4.95
C ALA A 225 4.51 -10.96 -4.58
N SER A 226 5.78 -10.63 -4.31
CA SER A 226 6.19 -9.27 -3.90
C SER A 226 5.92 -8.23 -5.00
N THR A 227 5.47 -7.05 -4.59
CA THR A 227 5.18 -5.88 -5.43
C THR A 227 5.97 -4.66 -4.94
N LEU A 228 5.92 -3.52 -5.63
CA LEU A 228 6.58 -2.30 -5.17
C LEU A 228 6.17 -1.90 -3.73
N HIS A 229 4.91 -2.15 -3.34
CA HIS A 229 4.47 -1.86 -1.97
C HIS A 229 5.15 -2.75 -0.93
N THR A 230 5.63 -3.93 -1.33
CA THR A 230 6.39 -4.83 -0.48
C THR A 230 7.68 -4.17 0.02
N LEU A 231 8.36 -3.33 -0.77
CA LEU A 231 9.55 -2.60 -0.28
C LEU A 231 9.24 -1.76 0.96
N ARG A 232 8.11 -1.06 0.95
CA ARG A 232 7.65 -0.27 2.10
C ARG A 232 7.25 -1.14 3.29
N HIS A 233 6.66 -2.30 3.05
CA HIS A 233 6.37 -3.26 4.12
C HIS A 233 7.64 -3.86 4.72
N SER A 234 8.62 -4.20 3.89
CA SER A 234 9.95 -4.64 4.34
C SER A 234 10.63 -3.59 5.18
N PHE A 235 10.64 -2.33 4.74
CA PHE A 235 11.17 -1.22 5.55
C PHE A 235 10.54 -1.15 6.94
N ALA A 236 9.21 -1.17 7.01
CA ALA A 236 8.50 -1.12 8.29
C ALA A 236 8.82 -2.32 9.19
N THR A 237 8.91 -3.52 8.59
CA THR A 237 9.21 -4.75 9.32
C THR A 237 10.66 -4.76 9.79
N HIS A 238 11.62 -4.37 8.96
CA HIS A 238 13.04 -4.31 9.32
C HIS A 238 13.32 -3.26 10.40
N LEU A 239 12.63 -2.11 10.38
CA LEU A 239 12.72 -1.14 11.49
C LEU A 239 12.20 -1.74 12.79
N LEU A 240 11.09 -2.48 12.72
CA LEU A 240 10.53 -3.13 13.89
C LEU A 240 11.49 -4.22 14.42
N GLU A 241 12.04 -5.05 13.54
CA GLU A 241 13.05 -6.06 13.89
C GLU A 241 14.36 -5.47 14.44
N ALA A 242 14.65 -4.20 14.11
CA ALA A 242 15.73 -3.43 14.71
C ALA A 242 15.32 -2.73 16.03
N ASN A 243 14.21 -3.14 16.64
CA ASN A 243 13.64 -2.59 17.88
C ASN A 243 13.30 -1.08 17.81
N THR A 244 13.00 -0.56 16.60
CA THR A 244 12.50 0.81 16.47
C THR A 244 11.08 0.90 17.02
N ASP A 245 10.81 1.94 17.82
CA ASP A 245 9.50 2.19 18.40
C ASP A 245 8.39 2.24 17.32
N VAL A 246 7.32 1.48 17.54
CA VAL A 246 6.16 1.37 16.64
C VAL A 246 5.51 2.72 16.35
N ARG A 247 5.53 3.66 17.31
CA ARG A 247 5.04 5.03 17.15
C ARG A 247 5.93 5.82 16.20
N VAL A 248 7.25 5.66 16.28
CA VAL A 248 8.19 6.27 15.33
C VAL A 248 7.94 5.74 13.92
N ILE A 249 7.81 4.41 13.78
CA ILE A 249 7.47 3.76 12.49
C ILE A 249 6.13 4.29 11.94
N GLN A 250 5.11 4.47 12.79
CA GLN A 250 3.82 5.02 12.39
C GLN A 250 3.95 6.43 11.81
N VAL A 251 4.72 7.30 12.47
CA VAL A 251 4.95 8.70 12.05
C VAL A 251 5.68 8.74 10.71
N LEU A 252 6.76 7.96 10.57
CA LEU A 252 7.54 7.86 9.32
C LEU A 252 6.68 7.39 8.14
N LEU A 253 5.82 6.41 8.37
CA LEU A 253 4.91 5.90 7.35
C LEU A 253 3.69 6.83 7.13
N GLY A 254 3.44 7.81 8.00
CA GLY A 254 2.27 8.68 7.96
C GLY A 254 0.97 7.88 7.94
N HIS A 255 0.82 6.97 8.90
CA HIS A 255 -0.38 6.19 9.11
C HIS A 255 -1.32 6.92 10.08
N ALA A 256 -2.55 7.19 9.64
CA ALA A 256 -3.57 7.87 10.46
C ALA A 256 -4.07 7.02 11.65
N SER A 257 -3.86 5.70 11.62
CA SER A 257 -4.26 4.80 12.72
C SER A 257 -3.17 3.78 13.02
N LEU A 258 -2.99 3.49 14.30
CA LEU A 258 -2.11 2.45 14.84
C LEU A 258 -2.45 1.05 14.29
N THR A 259 -3.72 0.78 13.97
CA THR A 259 -4.15 -0.49 13.36
C THR A 259 -3.49 -0.79 12.01
N THR A 260 -3.03 0.24 11.28
CA THR A 260 -2.29 0.02 10.02
C THR A 260 -0.82 -0.32 10.28
N THR A 261 -0.28 0.10 11.43
CA THR A 261 1.10 -0.15 11.85
C THR A 261 1.23 -1.45 12.64
N GLN A 262 0.21 -1.84 13.41
CA GLN A 262 0.12 -3.16 14.07
C GLN A 262 0.21 -4.32 13.07
N LYS A 263 -0.12 -4.10 11.79
CA LYS A 263 0.09 -5.09 10.72
C LYS A 263 1.54 -5.58 10.62
N TYR A 264 2.52 -4.75 11.01
CA TYR A 264 3.94 -5.09 10.97
C TYR A 264 4.37 -5.91 12.18
N ALA A 265 3.73 -5.72 13.33
CA ALA A 265 3.99 -6.50 14.54
C ALA A 265 3.73 -8.00 14.36
N HIS A 266 2.73 -8.36 13.55
CA HIS A 266 2.42 -9.76 13.25
C HIS A 266 3.47 -10.46 12.37
N VAL A 267 4.42 -9.74 11.76
CA VAL A 267 5.34 -10.29 10.76
C VAL A 267 6.80 -10.26 11.21
N ALA A 268 7.16 -9.46 12.22
CA ALA A 268 8.51 -9.37 12.77
C ALA A 268 8.89 -10.67 13.50
N THR A 269 9.21 -11.69 12.72
CA THR A 269 9.46 -13.07 13.17
C THR A 269 10.69 -13.12 14.06
N ARG A 270 11.68 -12.25 13.80
CA ARG A 270 12.85 -12.09 14.64
C ARG A 270 12.50 -11.63 16.07
N LEU A 271 11.63 -10.64 16.21
CA LEU A 271 11.15 -10.19 17.53
C LEU A 271 10.43 -11.30 18.28
N ILE A 272 9.58 -12.06 17.60
CA ILE A 272 8.87 -13.21 18.20
C ILE A 272 9.87 -14.27 18.68
N ARG A 273 10.86 -14.60 17.86
CA ARG A 273 11.90 -15.60 18.17
C ARG A 273 12.82 -15.15 19.31
N ASP A 274 13.20 -13.88 19.30
CA ASP A 274 14.15 -13.30 20.25
C ASP A 274 13.42 -12.88 21.56
N THR A 275 12.08 -12.98 21.63
CA THR A 275 11.31 -12.79 22.87
C THR A 275 11.53 -13.98 23.80
N VAL A 276 12.11 -13.72 24.97
CA VAL A 276 12.34 -14.74 26.00
C VAL A 276 10.99 -15.30 26.47
N SER A 277 10.85 -16.62 26.40
CA SER A 277 9.65 -17.30 26.87
C SER A 277 9.53 -17.16 28.39
N PRO A 278 8.34 -16.88 28.96
CA PRO A 278 8.12 -16.95 30.41
C PRO A 278 8.46 -18.33 31.00
N PHE A 279 8.50 -19.38 30.17
CA PHE A 279 8.94 -20.71 30.57
C PHE A 279 10.39 -20.74 31.06
N GLU A 280 11.27 -19.87 30.54
CA GLU A 280 12.65 -19.75 31.01
C GLU A 280 12.73 -19.31 32.47
N ALA A 281 11.75 -18.52 32.95
CA ALA A 281 11.67 -18.13 34.36
C ALA A 281 11.27 -19.32 35.26
N LEU A 282 10.58 -20.33 34.72
CA LEU A 282 10.23 -21.55 35.46
C LEU A 282 11.45 -22.48 35.62
N ALA A 283 12.31 -22.57 34.60
CA ALA A 283 13.56 -23.33 34.68
C ALA A 283 14.48 -22.79 35.79
N GLN A 284 14.55 -21.46 35.92
CA GLN A 284 15.32 -20.80 36.99
C GLN A 284 14.75 -21.04 38.39
N LEU A 285 13.43 -21.27 38.52
CA LEU A 285 12.79 -21.62 39.79
C LEU A 285 12.97 -23.11 40.14
N GLY A 286 13.00 -24.00 39.15
CA GLY A 286 13.23 -25.44 39.33
C GLY A 286 14.61 -25.76 39.90
N ASP A 287 15.65 -25.05 39.45
CA ASP A 287 17.02 -25.21 39.95
C ASP A 287 17.19 -24.73 41.41
N GLN A 288 16.34 -23.81 41.89
CA GLN A 288 16.36 -23.34 43.28
C GLN A 288 15.63 -24.28 44.25
N LEU A 289 14.79 -25.19 43.74
CA LEU A 289 14.04 -26.18 44.52
C LEU A 289 14.72 -27.56 44.55
N ALA A 290 15.88 -27.72 43.89
CA ALA A 290 16.66 -28.94 43.97
C ALA A 290 17.14 -29.16 45.44
N PRO A 291 16.83 -30.30 46.07
CA PRO A 291 17.26 -30.56 47.44
C PRO A 291 18.79 -30.57 47.50
N PRO A 292 19.40 -30.06 48.60
CA PRO A 292 20.84 -30.05 48.75
C PRO A 292 21.37 -31.48 48.64
N THR A 293 22.43 -31.64 47.84
CA THR A 293 23.09 -32.92 47.62
C THR A 293 23.54 -33.48 48.98
N PRO A 294 23.21 -34.73 49.34
CA PRO A 294 23.62 -35.28 50.62
C PRO A 294 25.15 -35.34 50.67
N THR A 295 25.73 -34.71 51.71
CA THR A 295 27.15 -34.81 52.03
C THR A 295 27.50 -36.28 52.29
N PRO A 296 28.55 -36.82 51.66
CA PRO A 296 28.99 -38.18 51.95
C PRO A 296 29.68 -38.23 53.32
N ASP A 297 29.26 -39.18 54.16
CA ASP A 297 29.93 -39.57 55.41
C ASP A 297 31.24 -40.33 55.14
#